data_AF-A0A7J6KUF3-F1
#
_entry.id   AF-A0A7J6KUF3-F1
#
_cell.length_a   1.000
_cell.length_b   1.000
_cell.length_c   1.000
_cell.angle_alpha   90.00
_cell.angle_beta   90.00
_cell.angle_gamma   90.00
#
_symmetry.space_group_name_H-M   'P 1'
#
loop_
_entity.id
_entity.type
_entity.pdbx_description
1 polymer ?
#
loop_
_entity_poly.entity_id
_entity_poly.type
_entity_poly.pdbx_seq_one_letter_code
_entity_poly.pdbx_strand_id
1 'polypeptide(L)'
;MSHLMHFVALFTAVVCLIEENPTTRNNEEARHWAVLIAGSNGFYNYRHQADICHAYQVLRRNGIPEEHIITLSYNDVINDPENPYPGKLFNKPTGDKPGVDVYKGCKIDYSGKDVTIGNFGAVLTGNASTQNGKVLQSTENDYVFVNFVDHGGPDILAIIDEELKSEQLHGWLTTMHEKKMYKKLIFYVEACEAGSMFEGKATIPG
;
A
#
# COMPACT_ATOMS: atom_id res chain seq x y z
N MET A 1 63.35 63.82 -7.12
CA MET A 1 64.01 62.75 -6.34
C MET A 1 62.92 62.06 -5.54
N SER A 2 62.66 60.76 -5.51
CA SER A 2 63.27 59.56 -6.11
C SER A 2 62.31 58.37 -5.90
N HIS A 3 62.28 57.46 -6.88
CA HIS A 3 61.98 56.01 -6.80
C HIS A 3 60.60 55.47 -6.35
N LEU A 4 59.80 55.10 -7.37
CA LEU A 4 59.47 53.72 -7.80
C LEU A 4 59.68 52.56 -6.79
N MET A 5 58.63 51.78 -6.50
CA MET A 5 58.65 50.31 -6.66
C MET A 5 57.23 49.72 -6.80
N HIS A 6 57.08 48.87 -7.81
CA HIS A 6 55.90 48.05 -8.12
C HIS A 6 55.73 46.92 -7.10
N PHE A 7 54.51 46.40 -6.89
CA PHE A 7 54.14 44.97 -7.02
C PHE A 7 52.63 44.73 -6.70
N VAL A 8 51.88 44.34 -7.74
CA VAL A 8 50.89 43.24 -7.84
C VAL A 8 49.82 43.05 -6.73
N ALA A 9 48.55 43.20 -7.09
CA ALA A 9 47.59 42.08 -7.21
C ALA A 9 46.22 42.58 -7.69
N LEU A 10 45.82 42.06 -8.85
CA LEU A 10 44.54 42.24 -9.51
C LEU A 10 43.46 41.50 -8.70
N PHE A 11 42.50 42.22 -8.10
CA PHE A 11 41.25 41.62 -7.59
C PHE A 11 40.09 42.02 -8.53
N THR A 12 39.92 41.19 -9.56
CA THR A 12 38.61 40.85 -10.15
C THR A 12 37.61 40.52 -9.04
N ALA A 13 36.29 40.71 -9.10
CA ALA A 13 35.36 41.22 -10.09
C ALA A 13 33.99 41.21 -9.36
N VAL A 14 33.13 42.19 -9.67
CA VAL A 14 31.66 42.09 -9.64
C VAL A 14 31.03 41.52 -8.34
N VAL A 15 30.82 42.41 -7.37
CA VAL A 15 29.65 42.29 -6.49
C VAL A 15 28.44 42.69 -7.33
N CYS A 16 27.66 41.71 -7.79
CA CYS A 16 26.21 41.70 -7.89
C CYS A 16 25.81 40.59 -8.87
N LEU A 17 25.15 39.55 -8.37
CA LEU A 17 23.80 39.15 -8.79
C LEU A 17 23.58 37.68 -8.41
N ILE A 18 22.35 37.47 -7.94
CA ILE A 18 21.67 36.19 -7.73
C ILE A 18 22.04 35.50 -6.42
N GLU A 19 21.16 35.72 -5.44
CA GLU A 19 20.85 34.74 -4.40
C GLU A 19 20.83 33.34 -5.04
N GLU A 20 21.80 32.48 -4.71
CA GLU A 20 21.51 31.06 -4.72
C GLU A 20 20.50 30.85 -3.60
N ASN A 21 19.22 31.07 -3.95
CA ASN A 21 18.09 30.49 -3.28
C ASN A 21 18.43 29.00 -3.19
N PRO A 22 18.75 28.46 -2.01
CA PRO A 22 18.93 27.03 -1.89
C PRO A 22 17.55 26.51 -2.22
N THR A 23 17.39 26.00 -3.44
CA THR A 23 16.22 25.22 -3.78
C THR A 23 16.18 24.16 -2.69
N THR A 24 15.27 24.35 -1.75
CA THR A 24 14.76 23.31 -0.89
C THR A 24 14.20 22.30 -1.87
N ARG A 25 15.08 21.43 -2.37
CA ARG A 25 14.69 20.09 -2.74
C ARG A 25 14.14 19.55 -1.44
N ASN A 26 12.84 19.74 -1.22
CA ASN A 26 12.05 18.84 -0.40
C ASN A 26 12.19 17.48 -1.09
N ASN A 27 13.34 16.86 -0.88
CA ASN A 27 13.60 15.49 -1.22
C ASN A 27 12.90 14.70 -0.10
N GLU A 28 11.57 14.81 -0.06
CA GLU A 28 10.80 13.80 0.66
C GLU A 28 11.16 12.49 -0.01
N GLU A 29 11.88 11.62 0.72
CA GLU A 29 12.24 10.31 0.22
C GLU A 29 10.98 9.62 -0.29
N ALA A 30 11.04 9.07 -1.50
CA ALA A 30 9.91 8.39 -2.12
C ALA A 30 9.36 7.34 -1.15
N ARG A 31 8.09 7.48 -0.77
CA ARG A 31 7.48 6.63 0.25
C ARG A 31 6.93 5.37 -0.41
N HIS A 32 6.94 4.29 0.35
CA HIS A 32 6.32 3.03 -0.05
C HIS A 32 5.04 2.84 0.74
N TRP A 33 3.93 2.69 0.03
CA TRP A 33 2.59 2.46 0.56
C TRP A 33 2.12 1.06 0.24
N ALA A 34 1.27 0.51 1.10
CA ALA A 34 0.63 -0.78 0.89
C ALA A 34 -0.86 -0.73 1.22
N VAL A 35 -1.67 -1.38 0.39
CA VAL A 35 -3.08 -1.70 0.68
C VAL A 35 -3.23 -3.21 0.65
N LEU A 36 -3.66 -3.79 1.77
CA LEU A 36 -3.80 -5.23 1.95
C LEU A 36 -5.27 -5.56 2.21
N ILE A 37 -5.86 -6.48 1.46
CA ILE A 37 -7.26 -6.88 1.67
C ILE A 37 -7.45 -8.38 1.63
N ALA A 38 -8.07 -8.91 2.69
CA ALA A 38 -8.65 -10.25 2.71
C ALA A 38 -10.14 -10.11 2.41
N GLY A 39 -10.57 -10.63 1.26
CA GLY A 39 -11.96 -10.47 0.80
C GLY A 39 -12.96 -11.35 1.56
N SER A 40 -12.55 -12.46 2.18
CA SER A 40 -13.47 -13.39 2.86
C SER A 40 -13.50 -13.29 4.37
N ASN A 41 -14.53 -13.92 4.94
CA ASN A 41 -14.68 -14.25 6.36
C ASN A 41 -14.87 -15.77 6.59
N GLY A 42 -15.04 -16.15 7.85
CA GLY A 42 -15.31 -17.51 8.31
C GLY A 42 -14.06 -18.38 8.40
N PHE A 43 -14.06 -19.32 9.35
CA PHE A 43 -12.90 -20.18 9.63
C PHE A 43 -12.47 -21.04 8.43
N TYR A 44 -13.40 -21.44 7.56
CA TYR A 44 -13.07 -22.14 6.31
C TYR A 44 -12.14 -21.32 5.39
N ASN A 45 -12.23 -19.99 5.47
CA ASN A 45 -11.37 -19.07 4.72
C ASN A 45 -10.24 -18.46 5.55
N TYR A 46 -9.86 -19.10 6.66
CA TYR A 46 -8.74 -18.72 7.53
C TYR A 46 -7.49 -18.30 6.74
N ARG A 47 -7.19 -19.02 5.66
CA ARG A 47 -6.01 -18.80 4.81
C ARG A 47 -5.90 -17.36 4.30
N HIS A 48 -6.99 -16.73 3.86
CA HIS A 48 -6.93 -15.40 3.26
C HIS A 48 -6.54 -14.32 4.27
N GLN A 49 -7.06 -14.40 5.50
CA GLN A 49 -6.69 -13.49 6.58
C GLN A 49 -5.25 -13.77 7.07
N ALA A 50 -4.83 -15.04 7.09
CA ALA A 50 -3.46 -15.43 7.39
C ALA A 50 -2.45 -14.90 6.36
N ASP A 51 -2.79 -14.95 5.06
CA ASP A 51 -1.96 -14.44 3.97
C ASP A 51 -1.76 -12.93 4.11
N ILE A 52 -2.83 -12.18 4.42
CA ILE A 52 -2.75 -10.72 4.59
C ILE A 52 -1.93 -10.33 5.81
N CYS A 53 -2.12 -10.99 6.96
CA CYS A 53 -1.26 -10.70 8.09
C CYS A 53 0.19 -11.14 7.85
N HIS A 54 0.45 -12.21 7.10
CA HIS A 54 1.82 -12.56 6.71
C HIS A 54 2.42 -11.47 5.79
N ALA A 55 1.68 -10.96 4.80
CA ALA A 55 2.11 -9.85 3.96
C ALA A 55 2.43 -8.60 4.79
N TYR A 56 1.59 -8.28 5.79
CA TYR A 56 1.85 -7.20 6.75
C TYR A 56 3.19 -7.41 7.48
N GLN A 57 3.45 -8.61 8.01
CA GLN A 57 4.72 -8.93 8.69
C GLN A 57 5.94 -8.76 7.77
N VAL A 58 5.81 -9.15 6.49
CA VAL A 58 6.88 -8.97 5.49
C VAL A 58 7.15 -7.49 5.26
N LEU A 59 6.12 -6.67 5.07
CA LEU A 59 6.27 -5.23 4.86
C LEU A 59 6.91 -4.54 6.07
N ARG A 60 6.42 -4.82 7.29
CA ARG A 60 7.00 -4.24 8.52
C ARG A 60 8.45 -4.64 8.73
N ARG A 61 8.81 -5.91 8.47
CA ARG A 61 10.20 -6.39 8.58
C ARG A 61 11.15 -5.71 7.60
N ASN A 62 10.63 -5.26 6.45
CA ASN A 62 11.40 -4.55 5.43
C ASN A 62 11.31 -3.01 5.56
N GLY A 63 10.88 -2.50 6.72
CA GLY A 63 10.96 -1.07 7.04
C GLY A 63 9.79 -0.22 6.57
N ILE A 64 8.75 -0.80 5.95
CA ILE A 64 7.55 -0.03 5.58
C ILE A 64 6.82 0.36 6.86
N PRO A 65 6.62 1.65 7.16
CA PRO A 65 6.05 2.08 8.42
C PRO A 65 4.54 1.77 8.49
N GLU A 66 3.99 1.58 9.70
CA GLU A 66 2.61 1.13 9.90
C GLU A 66 1.58 2.10 9.33
N GLU A 67 1.86 3.39 9.41
CA GLU A 67 1.06 4.47 8.85
C GLU A 67 0.90 4.37 7.32
N HIS A 68 1.84 3.72 6.63
CA HIS A 68 1.80 3.52 5.18
C HIS A 68 1.19 2.18 4.75
N ILE A 69 0.75 1.34 5.70
CA ILE A 69 0.10 0.06 5.40
C ILE A 69 -1.35 0.14 5.82
N ILE A 70 -2.27 -0.04 4.89
CA ILE A 70 -3.71 -0.01 5.13
C ILE A 70 -4.25 -1.43 4.97
N THR A 71 -4.79 -1.99 6.05
CA THR A 71 -5.25 -3.40 6.06
C THR A 71 -6.76 -3.50 6.24
N LEU A 72 -7.41 -4.21 5.32
CA LEU A 72 -8.82 -4.59 5.38
C LEU A 72 -8.90 -6.10 5.59
N SER A 73 -9.49 -6.54 6.69
CA SER A 73 -9.64 -7.97 7.00
C SER A 73 -10.78 -8.17 7.96
N TYR A 74 -11.64 -9.17 7.72
CA TYR A 74 -12.83 -9.36 8.55
C TYR A 74 -12.50 -9.62 10.02
N ASN A 75 -11.35 -10.23 10.30
CA ASN A 75 -10.74 -10.44 11.62
C ASN A 75 -11.56 -11.33 12.58
N ASP A 76 -12.37 -12.24 12.04
CA ASP A 76 -13.19 -13.19 12.80
C ASP A 76 -12.44 -14.49 13.16
N VAL A 77 -11.48 -14.91 12.33
CA VAL A 77 -10.79 -16.21 12.49
C VAL A 77 -9.90 -16.30 13.74
N ILE A 78 -9.52 -15.16 14.31
CA ILE A 78 -8.60 -15.06 15.46
C ILE A 78 -9.23 -15.60 16.74
N ASN A 79 -10.52 -15.36 16.93
CA ASN A 79 -11.27 -15.78 18.11
C ASN A 79 -12.43 -16.72 17.75
N ASP A 80 -12.39 -17.29 16.55
CA ASP A 80 -13.37 -18.27 16.10
C ASP A 80 -13.33 -19.51 17.02
N PRO A 81 -14.48 -20.09 17.41
CA PRO A 81 -14.53 -21.32 18.23
C PRO A 81 -13.77 -22.51 17.63
N GLU A 82 -13.60 -22.57 16.31
CA GLU A 82 -12.84 -23.61 15.63
C GLU A 82 -11.32 -23.36 15.68
N ASN A 83 -10.87 -22.17 16.09
CA ASN A 83 -9.44 -21.86 16.23
C ASN A 83 -8.86 -22.53 17.48
N PRO A 84 -7.99 -23.56 17.35
CA PRO A 84 -7.40 -24.23 18.51
C PRO A 84 -6.36 -23.37 19.25
N TYR A 85 -5.96 -22.23 18.68
CA TYR A 85 -5.03 -21.27 19.26
C TYR A 85 -5.64 -19.87 19.32
N PRO A 86 -6.61 -19.61 20.21
CA PRO A 86 -7.26 -18.30 20.32
C PRO A 86 -6.26 -17.15 20.42
N GLY A 87 -6.50 -16.10 19.65
CA GLY A 87 -5.62 -14.92 19.60
C GLY A 87 -4.38 -15.06 18.72
N LYS A 88 -4.19 -16.18 18.03
CA LYS A 88 -3.04 -16.42 17.12
C LYS A 88 -3.49 -16.78 15.72
N LEU A 89 -2.63 -16.45 14.75
CA LEU A 89 -2.82 -16.78 13.34
C LEU A 89 -1.52 -17.30 12.75
N PHE A 90 -1.60 -18.30 11.89
CA PHE A 90 -0.46 -18.98 11.30
C PHE A 90 -0.65 -19.11 9.79
N ASN A 91 0.39 -18.88 9.00
CA ASN A 91 0.31 -18.96 7.54
C ASN A 91 1.15 -20.10 6.94
N LYS A 92 1.73 -20.98 7.78
CA LYS A 92 2.42 -22.18 7.29
C LYS A 92 2.52 -23.28 8.36
N PRO A 93 2.57 -24.55 7.94
CA PRO A 93 2.98 -25.64 8.83
C PRO A 93 4.41 -25.45 9.32
N THR A 94 4.67 -25.85 10.56
CA THR A 94 6.02 -25.83 11.18
C THR A 94 6.44 -27.17 11.76
N GLY A 95 5.63 -28.22 11.57
CA GLY A 95 5.85 -29.55 12.15
C GLY A 95 5.84 -29.49 13.67
N ASP A 96 6.85 -30.07 14.30
CA ASP A 96 7.00 -30.11 15.76
C ASP A 96 7.49 -28.78 16.36
N LYS A 97 7.88 -27.81 15.51
CA LYS A 97 8.34 -26.50 15.99
C LYS A 97 7.14 -25.61 16.32
N PRO A 98 7.28 -24.66 17.26
CA PRO A 98 6.25 -23.66 17.48
C PRO A 98 5.95 -22.88 16.20
N GLY A 99 4.66 -22.74 15.87
CA GLY A 99 4.20 -21.91 14.77
C GLY A 99 4.62 -20.44 14.93
N VAL A 100 4.84 -19.76 13.80
CA VAL A 100 5.10 -18.32 13.78
C VAL A 100 3.77 -17.59 13.70
N ASP A 101 3.40 -16.92 14.79
CA ASP A 101 2.19 -16.12 14.86
C ASP A 101 2.32 -14.87 13.97
N VAL A 102 1.55 -14.83 12.88
CA VAL A 102 1.52 -13.70 11.94
C VAL A 102 0.53 -12.61 12.35
N TYR A 103 -0.38 -12.88 13.30
CA TYR A 103 -1.35 -11.88 13.77
C TYR A 103 -0.72 -10.88 14.74
N LYS A 104 0.28 -11.28 15.52
CA LYS A 104 0.92 -10.40 16.49
C LYS A 104 1.43 -9.11 15.83
N GLY A 105 0.79 -7.97 16.17
CA GLY A 105 1.12 -6.65 15.63
C GLY A 105 0.57 -6.36 14.24
N CYS A 106 -0.18 -7.28 13.63
CA CYS A 106 -0.92 -7.04 12.39
C CYS A 106 -2.06 -6.05 12.68
N LYS A 107 -1.94 -4.81 12.19
CA LYS A 107 -2.95 -3.78 12.40
C LYS A 107 -4.02 -3.88 11.33
N ILE A 108 -5.26 -4.06 11.75
CA ILE A 108 -6.46 -4.09 10.90
C ILE A 108 -7.13 -2.72 10.98
N ASP A 109 -7.13 -1.97 9.88
CA ASP A 109 -7.71 -0.62 9.81
C ASP A 109 -9.21 -0.65 9.46
N TYR A 110 -9.64 -1.67 8.71
CA TYR A 110 -11.05 -1.94 8.42
C TYR A 110 -11.37 -3.41 8.76
N SER A 111 -12.34 -3.62 9.66
CA SER A 111 -12.67 -4.94 10.20
C SER A 111 -14.16 -5.23 10.15
N GLY A 112 -14.54 -6.52 10.13
CA GLY A 112 -15.91 -6.96 10.05
C GLY A 112 -16.66 -6.30 8.89
N LYS A 113 -17.76 -5.61 9.22
CA LYS A 113 -18.65 -4.95 8.25
C LYS A 113 -18.01 -3.78 7.50
N ASP A 114 -16.82 -3.32 7.90
CA ASP A 114 -16.10 -2.26 7.22
C ASP A 114 -15.29 -2.78 6.02
N VAL A 115 -15.17 -4.10 5.84
CA VAL A 115 -14.57 -4.72 4.66
C VAL A 115 -15.60 -4.74 3.54
N THR A 116 -15.66 -3.65 2.78
CA THR A 116 -16.63 -3.44 1.69
C THR A 116 -15.94 -2.98 0.42
N ILE A 117 -16.60 -3.16 -0.73
CA ILE A 117 -16.16 -2.60 -2.02
C ILE A 117 -16.00 -1.08 -1.90
N GLY A 118 -16.94 -0.41 -1.25
CA GLY A 118 -16.92 1.04 -1.08
C GLY A 118 -15.69 1.54 -0.32
N ASN A 119 -15.38 0.91 0.82
CA ASN A 119 -14.20 1.28 1.60
C ASN A 119 -12.90 0.94 0.86
N PHE A 120 -12.82 -0.22 0.20
CA PHE A 120 -11.64 -0.58 -0.58
C PHE A 120 -11.37 0.42 -1.71
N GLY A 121 -12.40 0.78 -2.49
CA GLY A 121 -12.31 1.81 -3.53
C GLY A 121 -11.93 3.19 -2.99
N ALA A 122 -12.48 3.58 -1.85
CA ALA A 122 -12.14 4.85 -1.21
C ALA A 122 -10.69 4.88 -0.70
N VAL A 123 -10.19 3.78 -0.15
CA VAL A 123 -8.79 3.61 0.26
C VAL A 123 -7.87 3.81 -0.94
N LEU A 124 -8.14 3.12 -2.05
CA LEU A 124 -7.34 3.20 -3.27
C LEU A 124 -7.33 4.62 -3.86
N THR A 125 -8.50 5.26 -3.91
CA THR A 125 -8.67 6.59 -4.55
C THR A 125 -8.38 7.77 -3.62
N GLY A 126 -7.97 7.51 -2.37
CA GLY A 126 -7.63 8.54 -1.38
C GLY A 126 -8.84 9.36 -0.94
N ASN A 127 -10.05 8.78 -0.96
CA ASN A 127 -11.27 9.45 -0.53
C ASN A 127 -11.50 9.25 0.98
N ALA A 128 -11.03 10.20 1.78
CA ALA A 128 -11.13 10.15 3.24
C ALA A 128 -12.55 10.40 3.80
N SER A 129 -13.58 10.50 2.95
CA SER A 129 -14.98 10.67 3.38
C SER A 129 -15.59 9.39 3.97
N THR A 130 -14.82 8.30 4.10
CA THR A 130 -15.26 7.01 4.67
C THR A 130 -15.15 6.97 6.20
N GLN A 131 -15.90 6.04 6.81
CA GLN A 131 -16.17 6.02 8.26
C GLN A 131 -14.93 5.85 9.16
N ASN A 132 -13.83 5.26 8.67
CA ASN A 132 -12.61 4.99 9.45
C ASN A 132 -11.38 5.87 9.06
N GLY A 133 -11.50 6.72 8.03
CA GLY A 133 -10.57 7.82 7.75
C GLY A 133 -9.18 7.49 7.19
N LYS A 134 -8.65 6.26 7.34
CA LYS A 134 -7.32 5.90 6.79
C LYS A 134 -7.42 5.46 5.33
N VAL A 135 -6.89 6.27 4.43
CA VAL A 135 -6.86 6.03 2.97
C VAL A 135 -5.46 6.31 2.42
N LEU A 136 -5.19 5.94 1.17
CA LEU A 136 -3.90 6.26 0.55
C LEU A 136 -3.69 7.78 0.49
N GLN A 137 -2.50 8.21 0.91
CA GLN A 137 -2.02 9.60 0.79
C GLN A 137 -0.73 9.67 -0.05
N SER A 138 -0.58 8.70 -0.95
CA SER A 138 0.53 8.59 -1.87
C SER A 138 0.44 9.65 -2.99
N THR A 139 1.60 10.03 -3.50
CA THR A 139 1.80 11.09 -4.49
C THR A 139 2.51 10.56 -5.73
N GLU A 140 2.76 11.44 -6.71
CA GLU A 140 3.42 11.09 -7.97
C GLU A 140 4.87 10.60 -7.79
N ASN A 141 5.44 10.77 -6.59
CA ASN A 141 6.78 10.32 -6.24
C ASN A 141 6.81 8.97 -5.52
N ASP A 142 5.67 8.49 -5.03
CA ASP A 142 5.57 7.35 -4.12
C ASP A 142 5.33 6.02 -4.85
N TYR A 143 5.61 4.90 -4.19
CA TYR A 143 5.38 3.54 -4.69
C TYR A 143 4.17 2.94 -3.98
N VAL A 144 3.25 2.32 -4.73
CA VAL A 144 2.05 1.68 -4.16
C VAL A 144 2.06 0.19 -4.44
N PHE A 145 1.91 -0.61 -3.39
CA PHE A 145 1.69 -2.04 -3.46
C PHE A 145 0.26 -2.38 -3.03
N VAL A 146 -0.47 -3.13 -3.83
CA VAL A 146 -1.79 -3.65 -3.47
C VAL A 146 -1.73 -5.17 -3.44
N ASN A 147 -2.23 -5.78 -2.37
CA ASN A 147 -2.36 -7.23 -2.26
C ASN A 147 -3.81 -7.59 -1.95
N PHE A 148 -4.47 -8.22 -2.91
CA PHE A 148 -5.81 -8.77 -2.76
C PHE A 148 -5.73 -10.29 -2.60
N VAL A 149 -6.39 -10.82 -1.57
CA VAL A 149 -6.45 -12.26 -1.32
C VAL A 149 -7.89 -12.67 -1.01
N ASP A 150 -8.53 -13.41 -1.92
CA ASP A 150 -9.81 -14.07 -1.65
C ASP A 150 -10.19 -15.09 -2.75
N HIS A 151 -11.48 -15.41 -2.86
CA HIS A 151 -12.14 -16.00 -4.00
C HIS A 151 -12.32 -14.99 -5.14
N GLY A 152 -12.50 -15.55 -6.32
CA GLY A 152 -12.81 -14.81 -7.54
C GLY A 152 -13.57 -15.70 -8.51
N GLY A 153 -13.87 -15.12 -9.66
CA GLY A 153 -14.48 -15.78 -10.81
C GLY A 153 -14.25 -14.93 -12.06
N PRO A 154 -14.93 -15.23 -13.16
CA PRO A 154 -14.75 -14.46 -14.38
C PRO A 154 -15.12 -12.99 -14.15
N ASP A 155 -14.16 -12.09 -14.34
CA ASP A 155 -14.31 -10.62 -14.19
C ASP A 155 -14.75 -10.14 -12.80
N ILE A 156 -14.61 -10.97 -11.75
CA ILE A 156 -14.99 -10.62 -10.38
C ILE A 156 -13.96 -11.02 -9.33
N LEU A 157 -13.87 -10.19 -8.29
CA LEU A 157 -13.26 -10.52 -7.01
C LEU A 157 -14.31 -10.43 -5.91
N ALA A 158 -14.38 -11.44 -5.04
CA ALA A 158 -15.33 -11.45 -3.93
C ALA A 158 -14.86 -10.54 -2.78
N ILE A 159 -15.74 -9.72 -2.23
CA ILE A 159 -15.49 -8.97 -0.99
C ILE A 159 -16.68 -9.19 -0.07
N ILE A 160 -16.52 -10.15 0.83
CA ILE A 160 -17.51 -10.63 1.79
C ILE A 160 -18.75 -11.14 1.05
N ASP A 161 -19.79 -10.31 0.96
CA ASP A 161 -21.05 -10.62 0.30
C ASP A 161 -21.24 -9.81 -1.01
N GLU A 162 -20.20 -9.08 -1.44
CA GLU A 162 -20.20 -8.23 -2.62
C GLU A 162 -19.25 -8.77 -3.72
N GLU A 163 -19.46 -8.34 -4.97
CA GLU A 163 -18.64 -8.72 -6.12
C GLU A 163 -18.01 -7.48 -6.77
N LEU A 164 -16.70 -7.30 -6.59
CA LEU A 164 -15.93 -6.26 -7.28
C LEU A 164 -15.73 -6.66 -8.73
N LYS A 165 -16.41 -5.94 -9.64
CA LYS A 165 -16.28 -6.13 -11.09
C LYS A 165 -14.97 -5.56 -11.60
N SER A 166 -14.38 -6.19 -12.63
CA SER A 166 -13.15 -5.70 -13.28
C SER A 166 -13.27 -4.25 -13.74
N GLU A 167 -14.37 -3.86 -14.37
CA GLU A 167 -14.61 -2.47 -14.82
C GLU A 167 -14.53 -1.45 -13.68
N GLN A 168 -15.06 -1.80 -12.50
CA GLN A 168 -15.04 -0.94 -11.33
C GLN A 168 -13.62 -0.78 -10.78
N LEU A 169 -12.85 -1.88 -10.71
CA LEU A 169 -11.44 -1.85 -10.31
C LEU A 169 -10.62 -0.96 -11.26
N HIS A 170 -10.81 -1.11 -12.58
CA HIS A 170 -10.12 -0.30 -13.59
C HIS A 170 -10.50 1.18 -13.52
N GLY A 171 -11.76 1.50 -13.17
CA GLY A 171 -12.19 2.86 -12.91
C GLY A 171 -11.43 3.51 -11.74
N TRP A 172 -11.20 2.77 -10.65
CA TRP A 172 -10.40 3.27 -9.53
C TRP A 172 -8.92 3.42 -9.88
N LEU A 173 -8.33 2.47 -10.60
CA LEU A 173 -6.93 2.54 -11.01
C LEU A 173 -6.68 3.68 -12.00
N THR A 174 -7.65 3.96 -12.88
CA THR A 174 -7.66 5.16 -13.74
C THR A 174 -7.72 6.43 -12.90
N THR A 175 -8.62 6.48 -11.91
CA THR A 175 -8.71 7.62 -10.98
C THR A 175 -7.40 7.86 -10.25
N MET A 176 -6.73 6.81 -9.76
CA MET A 176 -5.43 6.91 -9.10
C MET A 176 -4.36 7.47 -10.04
N HIS A 177 -4.35 7.02 -11.31
CA HIS A 177 -3.43 7.51 -12.33
C HIS A 177 -3.65 9.00 -12.63
N GLU A 178 -4.89 9.41 -12.88
CA GLU A 178 -5.26 10.80 -13.17
C GLU A 178 -4.96 11.75 -12.01
N LYS A 179 -5.16 11.28 -10.78
CA LYS A 179 -4.80 12.01 -9.55
C LYS A 179 -3.30 11.94 -9.22
N LYS A 180 -2.50 11.27 -10.07
CA LYS A 180 -1.06 11.05 -9.90
C LYS A 180 -0.71 10.52 -8.50
N MET A 181 -1.39 9.46 -8.07
CA MET A 181 -1.24 8.91 -6.72
C MET A 181 -0.05 7.95 -6.56
N TYR A 182 0.73 7.74 -7.61
CA TYR A 182 1.92 6.88 -7.56
C TYR A 182 2.89 7.22 -8.69
N LYS A 183 4.16 6.91 -8.45
CA LYS A 183 5.21 6.77 -9.46
C LYS A 183 5.16 5.40 -10.12
N LYS A 184 4.94 4.35 -9.33
CA LYS A 184 4.71 2.97 -9.80
C LYS A 184 3.71 2.27 -8.89
N LEU A 185 2.88 1.41 -9.48
CA LEU A 185 1.92 0.58 -8.77
C LEU A 185 2.15 -0.89 -9.09
N ILE A 186 2.12 -1.75 -8.07
CA ILE A 186 2.13 -3.21 -8.22
C ILE A 186 0.85 -3.74 -7.57
N PHE A 187 0.14 -4.62 -8.27
CA PHE A 187 -1.08 -5.26 -7.78
C PHE A 187 -0.90 -6.78 -7.81
N TYR A 188 -0.88 -7.41 -6.63
CA TYR A 188 -0.93 -8.87 -6.47
C TYR A 188 -2.37 -9.29 -6.19
N VAL A 189 -2.81 -10.34 -6.88
CA VAL A 189 -4.17 -10.89 -6.76
C VAL A 189 -4.06 -12.39 -6.59
N GLU A 190 -4.37 -12.87 -5.39
CA GLU A 190 -4.66 -14.28 -5.10
C GLU A 190 -6.17 -14.46 -5.16
N ALA A 191 -6.66 -15.00 -6.27
CA ALA A 191 -8.05 -15.38 -6.47
C ALA A 191 -8.20 -16.36 -7.64
N CYS A 192 -9.27 -17.16 -7.61
CA CYS A 192 -9.69 -17.92 -8.78
C CYS A 192 -9.89 -16.96 -9.96
N GLU A 193 -9.37 -17.32 -11.13
CA GLU A 193 -9.56 -16.58 -12.38
C GLU A 193 -9.07 -15.12 -12.34
N ALA A 194 -8.13 -14.78 -11.44
CA ALA A 194 -7.60 -13.43 -11.27
C ALA A 194 -7.08 -12.76 -12.56
N GLY A 195 -6.62 -13.54 -13.54
CA GLY A 195 -6.18 -13.01 -14.85
C GLY A 195 -7.30 -12.27 -15.60
N SER A 196 -8.56 -12.71 -15.45
CA SER A 196 -9.73 -12.07 -16.07
C SER A 196 -9.94 -10.63 -15.60
N MET A 197 -9.45 -10.27 -14.41
CA MET A 197 -9.52 -8.90 -13.90
C MET A 197 -8.73 -7.88 -14.75
N PHE A 198 -7.78 -8.35 -15.58
CA PHE A 198 -6.88 -7.50 -16.35
C PHE A 198 -6.83 -7.83 -17.84
N GLU A 199 -7.25 -9.04 -18.25
CA GLU A 199 -7.23 -9.45 -19.65
C GLU A 199 -8.12 -8.55 -20.53
N GLY A 200 -7.57 -8.09 -21.66
CA GLY A 200 -8.29 -7.25 -22.62
C GLY A 200 -8.64 -5.84 -22.13
N LYS A 201 -8.19 -5.44 -20.94
CA LYS A 201 -8.38 -4.09 -20.40
C LYS A 201 -7.18 -3.19 -20.74
N ALA A 202 -7.38 -1.88 -20.76
CA ALA A 202 -6.30 -0.93 -21.00
C ALA A 202 -5.22 -1.09 -19.92
N THR A 203 -3.95 -1.07 -20.33
CA THR A 203 -2.85 -0.99 -19.38
C THR A 203 -2.95 0.32 -18.62
N ILE A 204 -3.14 0.25 -17.32
CA ILE A 204 -3.06 1.41 -16.44
C ILE A 204 -1.61 1.94 -16.51
N PRO A 205 -1.38 3.19 -16.91
CA PRO A 205 -0.01 3.65 -17.14
C PRO A 205 0.75 3.82 -15.82
N GLY A 206 1.93 3.22 -15.71
CA GLY A 206 2.81 3.31 -14.54
C GLY A 206 3.84 2.21 -14.43
#